data_AF-A0A8J8YRZ7-F1
#
_entry.id   AF-A0A8J8YRZ7-F1
#
_cell.length_a   1.000
_cell.length_b   1.000
_cell.length_c   1.000
_cell.angle_alpha   90.00
_cell.angle_beta   90.00
_cell.angle_gamma   90.00
#
_symmetry.space_group_name_H-M   'P 1'
#
loop_
_entity.id
_entity.type
_entity.pdbx_description
1 polymer ?
#
loop_
_entity_poly.entity_id
_entity_poly.type
_entity_poly.pdbx_seq_one_letter_code
_entity_poly.pdbx_strand_id
1 'polypeptide(L)'
;MPPHRAGGAAGGGDTSAFFAATLVLWAVSVGFEIGVRGRRELAPVAAGFAFFQAANAAVRGSVSRDPLFVNTAVSLLHSSLTSVSVIFVLVNQWRNKGLENMFEHEELFGGSWIGAYSALCFSCGYFAYDQLDMLRYRLYNGWIPGILMHHLILLICFTLALYRNVTINYLILSLVCELHSIFLHVRKVRRMVGFRDFDRTMVKLEWLLNWTTFVTARVICHILITYKLVADAHKFGKGIELPLALLGMAGMNLLNIFLGLDLLKAFTRERNQQSHQD
;
A
#
# COMPACT_ATOMS: atom_id res chain seq x y z
N MET A 1 32.69 27.45 -20.95
CA MET A 1 32.58 28.09 -19.62
C MET A 1 31.41 27.46 -18.87
N PRO A 2 31.61 26.68 -17.78
CA PRO A 2 30.57 26.47 -16.79
C PRO A 2 30.71 27.54 -15.69
N PRO A 3 29.59 28.12 -15.21
CA PRO A 3 29.06 27.72 -13.90
C PRO A 3 27.51 27.81 -13.90
N HIS A 4 26.71 27.26 -12.98
CA HIS A 4 26.81 27.04 -11.54
C HIS A 4 26.01 25.79 -11.17
N ARG A 5 26.58 24.92 -10.32
CA ARG A 5 25.81 24.06 -9.43
C ARG A 5 25.36 24.94 -8.25
N ALA A 6 24.06 25.09 -8.07
CA ALA A 6 23.48 25.68 -6.86
C ALA A 6 22.53 24.65 -6.21
N GLY A 7 22.79 24.36 -4.93
CA GLY A 7 21.76 23.96 -3.97
C GLY A 7 21.45 22.48 -3.82
N GLY A 8 22.43 21.66 -3.41
CA GLY A 8 22.17 20.33 -2.89
C GLY A 8 22.08 20.32 -1.35
N ALA A 9 20.92 19.89 -0.85
CA ALA A 9 20.72 19.11 0.38
C ALA A 9 21.00 19.75 1.76
N ALA A 10 19.94 20.27 2.39
CA ALA A 10 19.83 20.36 3.86
C ALA A 10 18.60 19.62 4.44
N GLY A 11 17.64 19.17 3.61
CA GLY A 11 16.37 18.58 4.11
C GLY A 11 16.25 17.04 4.01
N GLY A 12 17.26 16.34 3.48
CA GLY A 12 17.15 14.89 3.23
C GLY A 12 17.52 13.99 4.42
N GLY A 13 18.37 14.49 5.33
CA GLY A 13 18.86 13.73 6.48
C GLY A 13 17.77 13.49 7.52
N ASP A 14 17.12 14.56 7.96
CA ASP A 14 16.14 14.54 9.06
C ASP A 14 14.91 13.70 8.72
N THR A 15 14.39 13.81 7.50
CA THR A 15 13.26 12.99 7.02
C THR A 15 13.63 11.50 7.03
N SER A 16 14.81 11.12 6.53
CA SER A 16 15.24 9.72 6.48
C SER A 16 15.39 9.12 7.88
N ALA A 17 15.92 9.91 8.82
CA ALA A 17 16.12 9.51 10.22
C ALA A 17 14.78 9.26 10.91
N PHE A 18 13.76 10.11 10.68
CA PHE A 18 12.42 9.93 11.23
C PHE A 18 11.78 8.60 10.80
N PHE A 19 11.77 8.30 9.50
CA PHE A 19 11.18 7.07 8.98
C PHE A 19 11.99 5.81 9.36
N ALA A 20 13.30 5.93 9.50
CA ALA A 20 14.14 4.84 10.02
C ALA A 20 13.86 4.58 11.50
N ALA A 21 13.79 5.63 12.32
CA ALA A 21 13.52 5.50 13.76
C ALA A 21 12.13 4.89 14.02
N THR A 22 11.10 5.35 13.31
CA THR A 22 9.74 4.78 13.44
C THR A 22 9.68 3.32 13.00
N LEU A 23 10.41 2.94 11.94
CA LEU A 23 10.51 1.54 11.50
C LEU A 23 11.23 0.65 12.53
N VAL A 24 12.30 1.15 13.14
CA VAL A 24 13.03 0.43 14.21
C VAL A 24 12.13 0.24 15.43
N LEU A 25 11.44 1.29 15.88
CA LEU A 25 10.50 1.21 16.99
C LEU A 25 9.37 0.21 16.70
N TRP A 26 8.84 0.23 15.48
CA TRP A 26 7.84 -0.74 15.02
C TRP A 26 8.39 -2.18 15.08
N ALA A 27 9.59 -2.42 14.54
CA ALA A 27 10.21 -3.74 14.51
C ALA A 27 10.49 -4.29 15.92
N VAL A 28 10.96 -3.44 16.84
CA VAL A 28 11.15 -3.80 18.25
C VAL A 28 9.82 -4.16 18.91
N SER A 29 8.76 -3.37 18.67
CA SER A 29 7.42 -3.64 19.19
C SER A 29 6.89 -5.00 18.73
N VAL A 30 6.92 -5.28 17.42
CA VAL A 30 6.44 -6.55 16.86
C VAL A 30 7.30 -7.73 17.35
N GLY A 31 8.62 -7.56 17.38
CA GLY A 31 9.55 -8.56 17.90
C GLY A 31 9.31 -8.88 19.37
N PHE A 32 8.98 -7.88 20.19
CA PHE A 32 8.63 -8.08 21.60
C PHE A 32 7.33 -8.87 21.76
N GLU A 33 6.28 -8.55 21.00
CA GLU A 33 5.01 -9.30 21.04
C GLU A 33 5.20 -10.77 20.63
N ILE A 34 5.99 -11.04 19.58
CA ILE A 34 6.26 -12.42 19.13
C ILE A 34 7.15 -13.17 20.12
N GLY A 35 8.29 -12.58 20.50
CA GLY A 35 9.35 -13.26 21.25
C GLY A 35 9.10 -13.33 22.75
N VAL A 36 8.72 -12.20 23.36
CA VAL A 36 8.56 -12.08 24.83
C VAL A 36 7.15 -12.43 25.26
N ARG A 37 6.13 -11.93 24.54
CA ARG A 37 4.72 -12.24 24.86
C ARG A 37 4.21 -13.53 24.23
N GLY A 38 5.01 -14.18 23.38
CA GLY A 38 4.69 -15.48 22.79
C GLY A 38 3.54 -15.46 21.78
N ARG A 39 3.21 -14.30 21.20
CA ARG A 39 2.11 -14.12 20.24
C ARG A 39 2.46 -14.66 18.86
N ARG A 40 2.45 -15.99 18.73
CA ARG A 40 2.82 -16.71 17.50
C ARG A 40 1.88 -16.42 16.34
N GLU A 41 0.67 -15.94 16.59
CA GLU A 41 -0.26 -15.50 15.54
C GLU A 41 0.29 -14.33 14.71
N LEU A 42 1.25 -13.55 15.24
CA LEU A 42 1.94 -12.47 14.53
C LEU A 42 3.13 -12.96 13.68
N ALA A 43 3.52 -14.23 13.77
CA ALA A 43 4.62 -14.80 12.99
C ALA A 43 4.50 -14.57 11.45
N PRO A 44 3.30 -14.55 10.84
CA PRO A 44 3.17 -14.24 9.42
C PRO A 44 3.65 -12.83 9.04
N VAL A 45 3.75 -11.88 9.98
CA VAL A 45 4.37 -10.56 9.74
C VAL A 45 5.86 -10.72 9.44
N ALA A 46 6.58 -11.47 10.28
CA ALA A 46 8.00 -11.76 10.08
C ALA A 46 8.23 -12.61 8.82
N ALA A 47 7.35 -13.58 8.56
CA ALA A 47 7.40 -14.40 7.35
C ALA A 47 7.18 -13.56 6.09
N GLY A 48 6.22 -12.63 6.09
CA GLY A 48 5.99 -11.70 4.99
C GLY A 48 7.22 -10.84 4.72
N PHE A 49 7.80 -10.23 5.75
CA PHE A 49 9.04 -9.46 5.62
C PHE A 49 10.17 -10.29 4.98
N ALA A 50 10.41 -11.50 5.51
CA ALA A 50 11.45 -12.39 4.99
C ALA A 50 11.19 -12.83 3.54
N PHE A 51 9.94 -13.13 3.19
CA PHE A 51 9.54 -13.49 1.84
C PHE A 51 9.85 -12.38 0.83
N PHE A 52 9.46 -11.14 1.12
CA PHE A 52 9.72 -10.02 0.19
C PHE A 52 11.21 -9.62 0.15
N GLN A 53 11.94 -9.80 1.25
CA GLN A 53 13.39 -9.64 1.27
C GLN A 53 14.08 -10.68 0.37
N ALA A 54 13.61 -11.94 0.37
CA ALA A 54 14.09 -12.99 -0.51
C ALA A 54 13.71 -12.70 -1.98
N ALA A 55 12.48 -12.22 -2.24
CA ALA A 55 12.04 -11.81 -3.56
C ALA A 55 12.91 -10.67 -4.13
N ASN A 56 13.28 -9.67 -3.31
CA ASN A 56 14.23 -8.62 -3.70
C ASN A 56 15.58 -9.22 -4.13
N ALA A 57 16.13 -10.12 -3.30
CA ALA A 57 17.42 -10.76 -3.59
C ALA A 57 17.36 -11.57 -4.89
N ALA A 58 16.26 -12.30 -5.11
CA ALA A 58 16.04 -13.06 -6.34
C ALA A 58 15.97 -12.13 -7.57
N VAL A 59 15.09 -11.11 -7.57
CA VAL A 59 14.96 -10.17 -8.69
C VAL A 59 16.27 -9.43 -8.96
N ARG A 60 16.99 -9.04 -7.90
CA ARG A 60 18.28 -8.37 -7.99
C ARG A 60 19.38 -9.26 -8.58
N GLY A 61 19.32 -10.55 -8.28
CA GLY A 61 20.26 -11.56 -8.77
C GLY A 61 19.98 -12.01 -10.20
N SER A 62 18.71 -12.07 -10.62
CA SER A 62 18.31 -12.69 -11.88
C SER A 62 17.75 -11.75 -12.96
N VAL A 63 17.21 -10.59 -12.60
CA VAL A 63 16.48 -9.71 -13.54
C VAL A 63 17.16 -8.36 -13.73
N SER A 64 17.38 -7.59 -12.66
CA SER A 64 17.94 -6.24 -12.75
C SER A 64 18.57 -5.81 -11.44
N ARG A 65 19.68 -5.07 -11.50
CA ARG A 65 20.33 -4.47 -10.32
C ARG A 65 19.85 -3.06 -9.99
N ASP A 66 19.05 -2.45 -10.88
CA ASP A 66 18.50 -1.12 -10.66
C ASP A 66 17.55 -1.12 -9.43
N PRO A 67 17.86 -0.36 -8.36
CA PRO A 67 17.04 -0.40 -7.15
C PRO A 67 15.58 -0.02 -7.37
N LEU A 68 15.30 0.94 -8.26
CA LEU A 68 13.94 1.38 -8.53
C LEU A 68 13.13 0.30 -9.26
N PHE A 69 13.75 -0.40 -10.21
CA PHE A 69 13.17 -1.56 -10.87
C PHE A 69 12.90 -2.69 -9.89
N VAL A 70 13.89 -3.09 -9.08
CA VAL A 70 13.75 -4.19 -8.11
C VAL A 70 12.61 -3.89 -7.14
N ASN A 71 12.60 -2.69 -6.57
CA ASN A 71 11.54 -2.24 -5.68
C ASN A 71 10.16 -2.36 -6.35
N THR A 72 10.02 -1.79 -7.55
CA THR A 72 8.74 -1.81 -8.28
C THR A 72 8.29 -3.24 -8.64
N ALA A 73 9.21 -4.13 -8.98
CA ALA A 73 8.89 -5.53 -9.27
C ALA A 73 8.44 -6.29 -8.02
N VAL A 74 9.07 -6.04 -6.87
CA VAL A 74 8.64 -6.64 -5.59
C VAL A 74 7.29 -6.05 -5.14
N SER A 75 7.05 -4.75 -5.34
CA SER A 75 5.73 -4.15 -5.11
C SER A 75 4.65 -4.71 -6.03
N LEU A 76 4.98 -5.01 -7.29
CA LEU A 76 4.07 -5.70 -8.20
C LEU A 76 3.70 -7.10 -7.69
N LEU A 77 4.70 -7.85 -7.21
CA LEU A 77 4.47 -9.17 -6.60
C LEU A 77 3.55 -9.04 -5.37
N HIS A 78 3.81 -8.08 -4.49
CA HIS A 78 2.96 -7.81 -3.33
C HIS A 78 1.52 -7.50 -3.71
N SER A 79 1.32 -6.46 -4.53
CA SER A 79 -0.01 -6.02 -4.95
C SER A 79 -0.80 -7.15 -5.61
N SER A 80 -0.13 -8.03 -6.37
CA SER A 80 -0.73 -9.22 -6.99
C SER A 80 -1.17 -10.27 -5.96
N LEU A 81 -0.26 -10.67 -5.06
CA LEU A 81 -0.55 -11.68 -4.01
C LEU A 81 -1.62 -11.19 -3.02
N THR A 82 -1.53 -9.93 -2.61
CA THR A 82 -2.50 -9.29 -1.70
C THR A 82 -3.86 -9.18 -2.37
N SER A 83 -3.93 -8.76 -3.63
CA SER A 83 -5.21 -8.69 -4.36
C SER A 83 -5.89 -10.05 -4.48
N VAL A 84 -5.14 -11.11 -4.81
CA VAL A 84 -5.68 -12.48 -4.85
C VAL A 84 -6.22 -12.89 -3.47
N SER A 85 -5.46 -12.60 -2.41
CA SER A 85 -5.85 -12.92 -1.04
C SER A 85 -7.11 -12.16 -0.62
N VAL A 86 -7.17 -10.84 -0.87
CA VAL A 86 -8.33 -9.99 -0.56
C VAL A 86 -9.57 -10.45 -1.32
N ILE A 87 -9.46 -10.72 -2.64
CA ILE A 87 -10.57 -11.24 -3.43
C ILE A 87 -11.06 -12.57 -2.85
N PHE A 88 -10.14 -13.48 -2.49
CA PHE A 88 -10.51 -14.75 -1.87
C PHE A 88 -11.28 -14.56 -0.56
N VAL A 89 -10.80 -13.68 0.33
CA VAL A 89 -11.49 -13.35 1.59
C VAL A 89 -12.89 -12.80 1.31
N LEU A 90 -13.01 -11.83 0.40
CA LEU A 90 -14.30 -11.20 0.08
C LEU A 90 -15.30 -12.16 -0.56
N VAL A 91 -14.85 -13.00 -1.50
CA VAL A 91 -15.71 -14.01 -2.13
C VAL A 91 -16.18 -15.04 -1.11
N ASN A 92 -15.28 -15.50 -0.22
CA ASN A 92 -15.65 -16.44 0.82
C ASN A 92 -16.70 -15.85 1.77
N GLN A 93 -16.51 -14.60 2.20
CA GLN A 93 -17.47 -13.95 3.11
C GLN A 93 -18.80 -13.63 2.45
N TRP A 94 -18.77 -13.17 1.21
CA TRP A 94 -20.01 -12.99 0.45
C TRP A 94 -20.78 -14.31 0.33
N ARG A 95 -20.11 -15.43 0.01
CA ARG A 95 -20.78 -16.74 -0.08
C ARG A 95 -21.38 -17.23 1.24
N ASN A 96 -20.73 -16.95 2.37
CA ASN A 96 -21.15 -17.47 3.66
C ASN A 96 -22.21 -16.60 4.36
N LYS A 97 -22.15 -15.28 4.22
CA LYS A 97 -22.99 -14.33 4.97
C LYS A 97 -23.92 -13.49 4.10
N GLY A 98 -23.69 -13.44 2.79
CA GLY A 98 -24.36 -12.50 1.89
C GLY A 98 -23.71 -11.11 1.91
N LEU A 99 -24.01 -10.31 0.88
CA LEU A 99 -23.34 -9.02 0.66
C LEU A 99 -23.75 -7.98 1.72
N GLU A 100 -25.03 -7.92 2.10
CA GLU A 100 -25.53 -6.94 3.06
C GLU A 100 -24.96 -7.18 4.47
N ASN A 101 -25.02 -8.42 4.95
CA ASN A 101 -24.58 -8.78 6.30
C ASN A 101 -23.06 -8.68 6.47
N MET A 102 -22.29 -8.87 5.39
CA MET A 102 -20.82 -8.74 5.43
C MET A 102 -20.36 -7.34 5.85
N PHE A 103 -21.18 -6.30 5.63
CA PHE A 103 -20.82 -4.92 5.97
C PHE A 103 -21.44 -4.43 7.30
N GLU A 104 -21.98 -5.32 8.12
CA GLU A 104 -22.44 -4.98 9.46
C GLU A 104 -21.28 -4.58 10.38
N HIS A 105 -21.54 -3.70 11.34
CA HIS A 105 -20.52 -3.21 12.26
C HIS A 105 -19.84 -4.35 13.03
N GLU A 106 -20.62 -5.33 13.52
CA GLU A 106 -20.08 -6.46 14.28
C GLU A 106 -19.10 -7.30 13.45
N GLU A 107 -19.41 -7.51 12.17
CA GLU A 107 -18.54 -8.24 11.23
C GLU A 107 -17.32 -7.41 10.82
N LEU A 108 -17.43 -6.08 10.68
CA LEU A 108 -16.31 -5.24 10.26
C LEU A 108 -15.36 -4.87 11.40
N PHE A 109 -15.90 -4.66 12.60
CA PHE A 109 -15.17 -4.27 13.80
C PHE A 109 -14.67 -5.50 14.58
N GLY A 110 -15.55 -6.48 14.79
CA GLY A 110 -15.32 -7.64 15.64
C GLY A 110 -14.74 -8.84 14.89
N GLY A 111 -13.63 -9.36 15.38
CA GLY A 111 -13.03 -10.58 14.83
C GLY A 111 -12.36 -10.39 13.48
N SER A 112 -12.20 -11.49 12.75
CA SER A 112 -11.47 -11.52 11.49
C SER A 112 -12.11 -12.53 10.54
N TRP A 113 -12.35 -12.11 9.31
CA TRP A 113 -12.79 -13.01 8.25
C TRP A 113 -11.73 -14.09 7.99
N ILE A 114 -12.15 -15.25 7.45
CA ILE A 114 -11.21 -16.34 7.22
C ILE A 114 -10.09 -15.88 6.27
N GLY A 115 -8.84 -16.00 6.70
CA GLY A 115 -7.67 -15.52 5.95
C GLY A 115 -7.37 -14.02 6.06
N ALA A 116 -8.26 -13.18 6.58
CA ALA A 116 -8.05 -11.74 6.71
C ALA A 116 -6.88 -11.40 7.64
N TYR A 117 -6.82 -12.01 8.83
CA TYR A 117 -5.72 -11.80 9.78
C TYR A 117 -4.36 -12.09 9.12
N SER A 118 -4.25 -13.23 8.44
CA SER A 118 -3.02 -13.66 7.77
C SER A 118 -2.65 -12.76 6.59
N ALA A 119 -3.62 -12.37 5.77
CA ALA A 119 -3.40 -11.44 4.66
C ALA A 119 -2.92 -10.07 5.16
N LEU A 120 -3.50 -9.58 6.26
CA LEU A 120 -3.11 -8.33 6.89
C LEU A 120 -1.70 -8.42 7.50
N CYS A 121 -1.37 -9.52 8.18
CA CYS A 121 -0.02 -9.77 8.69
C CYS A 121 1.03 -9.81 7.57
N PHE A 122 0.77 -10.58 6.52
CA PHE A 122 1.67 -10.71 5.38
C PHE A 122 1.91 -9.36 4.69
N SER A 123 0.85 -8.55 4.55
CA SER A 123 0.92 -7.20 4.01
C SER A 123 1.66 -6.24 4.93
N CYS A 124 1.47 -6.35 6.24
CA CYS A 124 2.21 -5.57 7.23
C CYS A 124 3.73 -5.82 7.13
N GLY A 125 4.13 -7.09 6.98
CA GLY A 125 5.52 -7.49 6.73
C GLY A 125 6.09 -6.89 5.45
N TYR A 126 5.31 -6.88 4.36
CA TYR A 126 5.68 -6.19 3.12
C TYR A 126 5.93 -4.70 3.33
N PHE A 127 4.98 -3.96 3.93
CA PHE A 127 5.11 -2.50 4.06
C PHE A 127 6.35 -2.10 4.86
N ALA A 128 6.73 -2.90 5.87
CA ALA A 128 7.96 -2.71 6.63
C ALA A 128 9.21 -2.99 5.81
N TYR A 129 9.23 -4.09 5.05
CA TYR A 129 10.33 -4.41 4.13
C TYR A 129 10.49 -3.31 3.07
N ASP A 130 9.40 -2.87 2.46
CA ASP A 130 9.43 -1.92 1.35
C ASP A 130 9.85 -0.52 1.84
N GLN A 131 9.42 -0.13 3.05
CA GLN A 131 9.94 1.08 3.70
C GLN A 131 11.45 0.99 3.95
N LEU A 132 11.95 -0.17 4.41
CA LEU A 132 13.40 -0.37 4.58
C LEU A 132 14.15 -0.26 3.25
N ASP A 133 13.64 -0.87 2.19
CA ASP A 133 14.24 -0.86 0.86
C ASP A 133 14.27 0.56 0.28
N MET A 134 13.15 1.30 0.39
CA MET A 134 13.07 2.71 -0.01
C MET A 134 14.04 3.61 0.75
N LEU A 135 14.21 3.39 2.07
CA LEU A 135 15.16 4.15 2.88
C LEU A 135 16.61 3.83 2.49
N ARG A 136 16.93 2.55 2.31
CA ARG A 136 18.28 2.08 1.95
C ARG A 136 18.73 2.63 0.59
N TYR A 137 17.83 2.63 -0.40
CA TYR A 137 18.14 3.04 -1.77
C TYR A 137 17.67 4.46 -2.11
N ARG A 138 17.15 5.22 -1.12
CA ARG A 138 16.64 6.59 -1.27
C ARG A 138 15.60 6.73 -2.40
N LEU A 139 14.64 5.80 -2.45
CA LEU A 139 13.60 5.73 -3.48
C LEU A 139 12.39 6.64 -3.19
N TYR A 140 12.64 7.81 -2.61
CA TYR A 140 11.61 8.77 -2.21
C TYR A 140 12.06 10.19 -2.53
N ASN A 141 11.09 11.10 -2.71
CA ASN A 141 11.35 12.48 -3.07
C ASN A 141 10.53 13.44 -2.19
N GLY A 142 11.11 14.62 -1.93
CA GLY A 142 10.48 15.67 -1.13
C GLY A 142 10.74 15.55 0.36
N TRP A 143 10.37 16.61 1.10
CA TRP A 143 10.53 16.68 2.56
C TRP A 143 9.50 15.81 3.31
N ILE A 144 8.27 15.74 2.79
CA ILE A 144 7.21 14.82 3.22
C ILE A 144 6.94 13.84 2.07
N PRO A 145 7.75 12.76 1.96
CA PRO A 145 7.59 11.78 0.90
C PRO A 145 6.27 11.02 1.07
N GLY A 146 5.30 11.28 0.19
CA GLY A 146 3.97 10.67 0.26
C GLY A 146 3.98 9.14 0.32
N ILE A 147 4.94 8.50 -0.37
CA ILE A 147 5.09 7.05 -0.34
C ILE A 147 5.55 6.52 1.03
N LEU A 148 6.49 7.19 1.72
CA LEU A 148 6.87 6.75 3.08
C LEU A 148 5.74 7.06 4.07
N MET A 149 4.98 8.13 3.85
CA MET A 149 3.83 8.45 4.69
C MET A 149 2.70 7.44 4.56
N HIS A 150 2.45 6.95 3.35
CA HIS A 150 1.55 5.83 3.10
C HIS A 150 1.94 4.61 3.94
N HIS A 151 3.21 4.23 3.91
CA HIS A 151 3.71 3.06 4.65
C HIS A 151 3.60 3.27 6.17
N LEU A 152 3.94 4.46 6.67
CA LEU A 152 3.82 4.76 8.09
C LEU A 152 2.36 4.66 8.58
N ILE A 153 1.41 5.24 7.84
CA ILE A 153 -0.02 5.17 8.19
C ILE A 153 -0.49 3.72 8.21
N LEU A 154 -0.13 2.94 7.18
CA LEU A 154 -0.49 1.53 7.09
C LEU A 154 0.12 0.70 8.22
N LEU A 155 1.41 0.86 8.52
CA LEU A 155 2.07 0.15 9.61
C LEU A 155 1.41 0.45 10.95
N ILE A 156 1.08 1.71 11.24
CA ILE A 156 0.39 2.09 12.50
C ILE A 156 -1.00 1.45 12.56
N CYS A 157 -1.81 1.59 11.51
CA CYS A 157 -3.20 1.10 11.50
C CYS A 157 -3.24 -0.44 11.54
N PHE A 158 -2.40 -1.11 10.75
CA PHE A 158 -2.37 -2.57 10.66
C PHE A 158 -1.90 -3.17 11.97
N THR A 159 -0.83 -2.63 12.55
CA THR A 159 -0.28 -3.16 13.80
C THR A 159 -1.26 -3.00 14.95
N LEU A 160 -1.96 -1.86 15.04
CA LEU A 160 -2.99 -1.70 16.08
C LEU A 160 -4.10 -2.74 15.91
N ALA A 161 -4.63 -2.90 14.69
CA ALA A 161 -5.67 -3.87 14.40
C ALA A 161 -5.24 -5.30 14.71
N LEU A 162 -4.00 -5.68 14.36
CA LEU A 162 -3.42 -6.99 14.68
C LEU A 162 -3.21 -7.19 16.19
N TYR A 163 -2.80 -6.15 16.91
CA TYR A 163 -2.57 -6.21 18.34
C TYR A 163 -3.86 -6.34 19.14
N ARG A 164 -4.90 -5.62 18.72
CA ARG A 164 -6.21 -5.60 19.40
C ARG A 164 -7.22 -6.58 18.83
N ASN A 165 -6.91 -7.21 17.69
CA ASN A 165 -7.81 -8.10 16.96
C ASN A 165 -9.19 -7.47 16.66
N VAL A 166 -9.17 -6.21 16.25
CA VAL A 166 -10.35 -5.42 15.88
C VAL A 166 -10.07 -4.68 14.58
N THR A 167 -11.12 -4.29 13.87
CA THR A 167 -11.08 -3.50 12.61
C THR A 167 -10.26 -4.10 11.46
N ILE A 168 -9.83 -5.36 11.57
CA ILE A 168 -9.06 -6.08 10.55
C ILE A 168 -9.82 -6.11 9.22
N ASN A 169 -11.13 -6.33 9.27
CA ASN A 169 -11.95 -6.45 8.07
C ASN A 169 -12.11 -5.10 7.36
N TYR A 170 -12.17 -3.98 8.09
CA TYR A 170 -12.05 -2.64 7.48
C TYR A 170 -10.72 -2.46 6.73
N LEU A 171 -9.62 -2.99 7.27
CA LEU A 171 -8.31 -2.91 6.62
C LEU A 171 -8.17 -3.87 5.43
N ILE A 172 -8.86 -5.01 5.43
CA ILE A 172 -8.97 -5.84 4.22
C ILE A 172 -9.74 -5.11 3.12
N LEU A 173 -10.82 -4.41 3.48
CA LEU A 173 -11.55 -3.59 2.51
C LEU A 173 -10.68 -2.45 1.96
N SER A 174 -9.81 -1.83 2.79
CA SER A 174 -8.89 -0.81 2.28
C SER A 174 -7.80 -1.39 1.38
N LEU A 175 -7.35 -2.63 1.60
CA LEU A 175 -6.41 -3.35 0.73
C LEU A 175 -6.98 -3.70 -0.65
N VAL A 176 -8.28 -3.52 -0.91
CA VAL A 176 -8.82 -3.57 -2.28
C VAL A 176 -8.09 -2.59 -3.21
N CYS A 177 -7.54 -1.50 -2.66
CA CYS A 177 -6.73 -0.53 -3.41
C CYS A 177 -5.47 -1.14 -4.07
N GLU A 178 -5.00 -2.31 -3.63
CA GLU A 178 -3.88 -3.03 -4.24
C GLU A 178 -4.21 -3.53 -5.65
N LEU A 179 -5.50 -3.71 -6.00
CA LEU A 179 -5.91 -4.02 -7.38
C LEU A 179 -5.48 -2.91 -8.34
N HIS A 180 -5.58 -1.66 -7.90
CA HIS A 180 -5.09 -0.52 -8.68
C HIS A 180 -3.56 -0.51 -8.73
N SER A 181 -2.90 -0.83 -7.61
CA SER A 181 -1.44 -0.89 -7.52
C SER A 181 -0.83 -1.86 -8.54
N ILE A 182 -1.50 -2.97 -8.88
CA ILE A 182 -1.06 -3.88 -9.96
C ILE A 182 -0.87 -3.12 -11.27
N PHE A 183 -1.90 -2.40 -11.73
CA PHE A 183 -1.85 -1.67 -13.00
C PHE A 183 -0.82 -0.53 -12.97
N LEU A 184 -0.69 0.14 -11.83
CA LEU A 184 0.37 1.14 -11.63
C LEU A 184 1.76 0.54 -11.77
N HIS A 185 2.04 -0.56 -11.09
CA HIS A 185 3.35 -1.19 -11.09
C HIS A 185 3.66 -1.85 -12.44
N VAL A 186 2.70 -2.53 -13.08
CA VAL A 186 2.86 -3.06 -14.46
C VAL A 186 3.25 -1.94 -15.42
N ARG A 187 2.50 -0.84 -15.41
CA ARG A 187 2.82 0.32 -16.26
C ARG A 187 4.20 0.90 -15.94
N LYS A 188 4.54 1.02 -14.65
CA LYS A 188 5.84 1.56 -14.22
C LYS A 188 6.99 0.65 -14.66
N VAL A 189 6.90 -0.67 -14.47
CA VAL A 189 7.88 -1.66 -14.95
C VAL A 189 8.03 -1.59 -16.46
N ARG A 190 6.92 -1.62 -17.21
CA ARG A 190 6.93 -1.51 -18.69
C ARG A 190 7.69 -0.28 -19.16
N ARG A 191 7.48 0.87 -18.50
CA ARG A 191 8.20 2.11 -18.86
C ARG A 191 9.68 2.07 -18.51
N MET A 192 10.09 1.33 -17.49
CA MET A 192 11.51 1.17 -17.14
C MET A 192 12.26 0.29 -18.13
N VAL A 193 11.63 -0.75 -18.68
CA VAL A 193 12.24 -1.65 -19.67
C VAL A 193 12.29 -1.08 -21.09
N GLY A 194 11.96 0.21 -21.27
CA GLY A 194 12.06 0.90 -22.56
C GLY A 194 10.95 0.56 -23.55
N PHE A 195 9.96 -0.25 -23.17
CA PHE A 195 8.79 -0.56 -24.00
C PHE A 195 7.79 0.61 -24.03
N ARG A 196 8.24 1.74 -24.57
CA ARG A 196 7.46 2.97 -24.72
C ARG A 196 6.43 2.89 -25.86
N ASP A 197 6.75 2.11 -26.90
CA ASP A 197 6.07 2.10 -28.19
C ASP A 197 5.31 0.78 -28.48
N PHE A 198 4.66 0.20 -27.46
CA PHE A 198 3.64 -0.83 -27.74
C PHE A 198 2.40 -0.19 -28.35
N ASP A 199 1.70 -0.95 -29.20
CA ASP A 199 0.45 -0.61 -29.89
C ASP A 199 -0.39 0.40 -29.10
N ARG A 200 -0.78 1.51 -29.76
CA ARG A 200 -1.64 2.58 -29.22
C ARG A 200 -2.86 2.01 -28.49
N THR A 201 -3.34 0.84 -28.92
CA THR A 201 -4.42 0.08 -28.28
C THR A 201 -4.07 -0.41 -26.87
N MET A 202 -2.88 -0.97 -26.65
CA MET A 202 -2.43 -1.44 -25.33
C MET A 202 -2.28 -0.27 -24.35
N VAL A 203 -1.70 0.85 -24.79
CA VAL A 203 -1.56 2.05 -23.92
C VAL A 203 -2.92 2.62 -23.53
N LYS A 204 -3.89 2.64 -24.46
CA LYS A 204 -5.28 3.03 -24.16
C LYS A 204 -5.93 2.07 -23.16
N LEU A 205 -5.75 0.76 -23.35
CA LEU A 205 -6.29 -0.25 -22.43
C LEU A 205 -5.67 -0.14 -21.04
N GLU A 206 -4.35 0.05 -20.93
CA GLU A 206 -3.67 0.28 -19.66
C GLU A 206 -4.24 1.50 -18.94
N TRP A 207 -4.41 2.63 -19.64
CA TRP A 207 -4.99 3.83 -19.04
C TRP A 207 -6.44 3.64 -18.63
N LEU A 208 -7.24 2.94 -19.44
CA LEU A 208 -8.62 2.59 -19.11
C LEU A 208 -8.66 1.77 -17.81
N LEU A 209 -7.90 0.67 -17.76
CA LEU A 209 -7.83 -0.20 -16.58
C LEU A 209 -7.30 0.56 -15.35
N ASN A 210 -6.27 1.40 -15.53
CA ASN A 210 -5.72 2.21 -14.46
C ASN A 210 -6.74 3.22 -13.92
N TRP A 211 -7.49 3.92 -14.77
CA TRP A 211 -8.53 4.86 -14.34
C TRP A 211 -9.71 4.16 -13.70
N THR A 212 -10.21 3.10 -14.32
CA THR A 212 -11.33 2.32 -13.79
C THR A 212 -10.98 1.79 -12.40
N THR A 213 -9.81 1.17 -12.23
CA THR A 213 -9.38 0.65 -10.92
C THR A 213 -9.06 1.73 -9.92
N PHE A 214 -8.54 2.89 -10.33
CA PHE A 214 -8.35 4.03 -9.42
C PHE A 214 -9.68 4.49 -8.84
N VAL A 215 -10.69 4.66 -9.69
CA VAL A 215 -12.02 5.12 -9.25
C VAL A 215 -12.70 4.06 -8.38
N THR A 216 -12.73 2.81 -8.82
CA THR A 216 -13.45 1.76 -8.08
C THR A 216 -12.72 1.33 -6.81
N ALA A 217 -11.45 0.92 -6.91
CA ALA A 217 -10.71 0.30 -5.82
C ALA A 217 -10.15 1.29 -4.78
N ARG A 218 -9.96 2.56 -5.15
CA ARG A 218 -9.50 3.61 -4.22
C ARG A 218 -10.63 4.56 -3.86
N VAL A 219 -11.17 5.30 -4.83
CA VAL A 219 -12.12 6.39 -4.52
C VAL A 219 -13.42 5.85 -3.92
N ILE A 220 -14.13 4.97 -4.64
CA ILE A 220 -15.41 4.44 -4.18
C ILE A 220 -15.23 3.62 -2.89
N CYS A 221 -14.30 2.66 -2.88
CA CYS A 221 -14.04 1.83 -1.69
C CYS A 221 -13.71 2.68 -0.45
N HIS A 222 -12.84 3.69 -0.56
CA HIS A 222 -12.50 4.52 0.59
C HIS A 222 -13.66 5.41 1.04
N ILE A 223 -14.47 5.94 0.12
CA ILE A 223 -15.69 6.68 0.47
C ILE A 223 -16.64 5.78 1.25
N LEU A 224 -16.86 4.54 0.80
CA LEU A 224 -17.74 3.59 1.48
C LEU A 224 -17.23 3.20 2.87
N ILE A 225 -15.92 2.96 3.02
CA ILE A 225 -15.30 2.69 4.32
C ILE A 225 -15.46 3.90 5.25
N THR A 226 -15.17 5.11 4.75
CA THR A 226 -15.29 6.34 5.54
C THR A 226 -16.74 6.59 5.97
N TYR A 227 -17.69 6.42 5.05
CA TYR A 227 -19.11 6.50 5.34
C TYR A 227 -19.50 5.51 6.43
N LYS A 228 -19.06 4.24 6.34
CA LYS A 228 -19.35 3.23 7.34
C LYS A 228 -18.75 3.54 8.70
N LEU A 229 -17.50 4.01 8.76
CA LEU A 229 -16.87 4.44 10.02
C LEU A 229 -17.65 5.57 10.69
N VAL A 230 -18.14 6.54 9.91
CA VAL A 230 -18.92 7.67 10.43
C VAL A 230 -20.33 7.24 10.84
N ALA A 231 -21.01 6.44 10.02
CA ALA A 231 -22.36 5.97 10.30
C ALA A 231 -22.40 5.07 11.56
N ASP A 232 -21.42 4.18 11.68
CA ASP A 232 -21.31 3.27 12.82
C ASP A 232 -20.49 3.86 13.98
N ALA A 233 -20.08 5.14 13.93
CA ALA A 233 -19.24 5.78 14.94
C ALA A 233 -19.79 5.63 16.37
N HIS A 234 -21.11 5.68 16.54
CA HIS A 234 -21.80 5.52 17.82
C HIS A 234 -21.72 4.09 18.39
N LYS A 235 -21.40 3.08 17.54
CA LYS A 235 -21.25 1.68 17.92
C LYS A 235 -19.83 1.36 18.38
N PHE A 236 -18.85 2.21 18.03
CA PHE A 236 -17.50 2.07 18.56
C PHE A 236 -17.49 2.36 20.07
N GLY A 237 -16.81 1.50 20.83
CA GLY A 237 -16.60 1.74 22.25
C GLY A 237 -15.73 2.97 22.53
N LYS A 238 -15.60 3.33 23.82
CA LYS A 238 -14.66 4.39 24.26
C LYS A 238 -13.23 3.87 24.11
N GLY A 239 -12.58 4.22 23.00
CA GLY A 239 -11.24 3.75 22.68
C GLY A 239 -10.55 4.56 21.58
N ILE A 240 -9.35 4.11 21.19
CA ILE A 240 -8.52 4.77 20.18
C ILE A 240 -8.81 4.27 18.75
N GLU A 241 -9.62 3.23 18.62
CA GLU A 241 -9.92 2.53 17.36
C GLU A 241 -10.59 3.46 16.35
N LEU A 242 -11.67 4.14 16.76
CA LEU A 242 -12.40 5.05 15.87
C LEU A 242 -11.58 6.28 15.49
N PRO A 243 -10.96 7.03 16.45
CA PRO A 243 -10.09 8.14 16.10
C PRO A 243 -8.97 7.73 15.15
N LEU A 244 -8.30 6.60 15.41
CA LEU A 244 -7.22 6.13 14.54
C LEU A 244 -7.73 5.71 13.16
N ALA A 245 -8.86 5.00 13.08
CA ALA A 245 -9.43 4.59 11.80
C ALA A 245 -9.82 5.81 10.94
N LEU A 246 -10.45 6.83 11.54
CA LEU A 246 -10.80 8.07 10.85
C LEU A 246 -9.55 8.85 10.39
N LEU A 247 -8.52 8.94 11.23
CA LEU A 247 -7.27 9.64 10.92
C LEU A 247 -6.49 8.88 9.82
N GLY A 248 -6.45 7.55 9.89
CA GLY A 248 -5.90 6.69 8.84
C GLY A 248 -6.62 6.88 7.51
N MET A 249 -7.96 6.85 7.50
CA MET A 249 -8.74 7.10 6.28
C MET A 249 -8.54 8.51 5.73
N ALA A 250 -8.49 9.53 6.58
CA ALA A 250 -8.22 10.90 6.16
C ALA A 250 -6.84 11.03 5.49
N GLY A 251 -5.79 10.47 6.11
CA GLY A 251 -4.44 10.46 5.56
C GLY A 251 -4.37 9.69 4.23
N MET A 252 -4.98 8.52 4.15
CA MET A 252 -5.00 7.71 2.93
C MET A 252 -5.79 8.36 1.79
N ASN A 253 -6.89 9.05 2.09
CA ASN A 253 -7.65 9.82 1.10
C ASN A 253 -6.86 11.01 0.57
N LEU A 254 -6.15 11.73 1.44
CA LEU A 254 -5.26 12.82 1.01
C LEU A 254 -4.16 12.31 0.07
N LEU A 255 -3.55 11.17 0.39
CA LEU A 255 -2.54 10.53 -0.47
C LEU A 255 -3.13 10.05 -1.81
N ASN A 256 -4.36 9.55 -1.82
CA ASN A 256 -5.06 9.18 -3.04
C ASN A 256 -5.34 10.40 -3.94
N ILE A 257 -5.64 11.58 -3.37
CA ILE A 257 -5.79 12.82 -4.14
C ILE A 257 -4.47 13.17 -4.84
N PHE A 258 -3.35 13.15 -4.12
CA PHE A 258 -2.04 13.43 -4.72
C PHE A 258 -1.68 12.42 -5.83
N LEU A 259 -1.92 11.14 -5.59
CA LEU A 259 -1.73 10.10 -6.61
C LEU A 259 -2.61 10.36 -7.86
N GLY A 260 -3.88 10.74 -7.66
CA GLY A 260 -4.79 11.08 -8.75
C GLY A 260 -4.29 12.26 -9.59
N LEU A 261 -3.77 13.32 -8.95
CA LEU A 261 -3.17 14.46 -9.63
C LEU A 261 -1.94 14.04 -10.45
N ASP A 262 -1.09 13.18 -9.91
CA ASP A 262 0.09 12.69 -10.62
C ASP A 262 -0.28 11.77 -11.79
N LEU A 263 -1.35 10.99 -11.67
CA LEU A 263 -1.92 10.22 -12.78
C LEU A 263 -2.47 11.12 -13.89
N LEU A 264 -3.21 12.19 -13.56
CA LEU A 264 -3.70 13.16 -14.54
C LEU A 264 -2.55 13.84 -15.29
N LYS A 265 -1.50 14.25 -14.58
CA LYS A 265 -0.29 14.84 -15.18
C LYS A 265 0.38 13.83 -16.11
N ALA A 266 0.55 12.58 -15.67
CA ALA A 266 1.17 11.54 -16.47
C ALA A 266 0.36 11.18 -17.73
N PHE A 267 -0.97 11.15 -17.62
CA PHE A 267 -1.88 10.92 -18.74
C PHE A 267 -1.79 12.05 -19.77
N THR A 268 -1.88 13.30 -19.30
CA THR A 268 -1.77 14.49 -20.16
C THR A 268 -0.44 14.51 -20.91
N ARG A 269 0.66 14.18 -20.21
CA ARG A 269 2.00 14.13 -20.82
C ARG A 269 2.09 13.07 -21.93
N GLU A 270 1.55 11.87 -21.69
CA GLU A 270 1.59 10.78 -22.68
C GLU A 270 0.67 11.07 -23.88
N ARG A 271 -0.50 11.66 -23.64
CA ARG A 271 -1.39 12.10 -24.72
C ARG A 271 -0.74 13.16 -25.61
N ASN A 272 -0.06 14.14 -25.02
CA ASN A 272 0.63 15.18 -25.78
C ASN A 272 1.80 14.59 -26.59
N GLN A 273 2.54 13.60 -26.06
CA GLN A 273 3.60 12.91 -26.80
C GLN A 273 3.07 12.15 -28.02
N GLN A 274 1.91 11.51 -27.90
CA GLN A 274 1.26 10.84 -29.04
C GLN A 274 0.78 11.85 -30.10
N SER A 275 0.25 13.01 -29.68
CA SER A 275 -0.23 14.04 -30.62
C SER A 275 0.88 14.74 -31.41
N HIS A 276 2.14 14.67 -30.97
CA HIS A 276 3.29 15.25 -31.69
C HIS A 276 3.98 14.25 -32.63
N GLN A 277 3.58 12.98 -32.59
CA GLN A 277 4.07 11.93 -33.50
C GLN A 277 3.13 11.71 -34.71
N ASP A 278 1.94 12.31 -34.68
CA ASP A 278 0.97 12.42 -35.79
C ASP A 278 1.24 13.70 -36.60
#